data_AF-D0PT94-F1
#
_entry.id   AF-D0PT94-F1
#
_cell.length_a   1.000
_cell.length_b   1.000
_cell.length_c   1.000
_cell.angle_alpha   90.00
_cell.angle_beta   90.00
_cell.angle_gamma   90.00
#
_symmetry.space_group_name_H-M   'P 1'
#
loop_
_entity.id
_entity.type
_entity.pdbx_description
1 polymer ?
#
loop_
_entity_poly.entity_id
_entity_poly.type
_entity_poly.pdbx_seq_one_letter_code
_entity_poly.pdbx_strand_id
1 'polypeptide(L)'
;PEMDGLFCERIFGPAKDWECHCGKYKRVRHRGIVCERCGVEVTESRVRRHRMGFIKLAAPVTHVWYLKGIPSYMAILLDMPLRDVEQVVYFNAYVVLNPGNYDGLSYKQLLTEDTWLEIEDQIYSEDSTLTGIEVGIGAEAISRLLEDIPLEEEAERLREEIAVAKGQKRAKLIKRLRVIDNFVATGSKPDWMVLNVIPVIPP
;
A
#
# COMPACT_ATOMS: atom_id res chain seq x y z
N PRO A 1 -25.58 -4.92 -19.51
CA PRO A 1 -24.24 -4.93 -18.87
C PRO A 1 -24.15 -6.12 -17.92
N GLU A 2 -22.97 -6.73 -17.81
CA GLU A 2 -22.77 -7.89 -16.93
C GLU A 2 -22.93 -7.51 -15.45
N MET A 3 -23.47 -8.44 -14.66
CA MET A 3 -23.58 -8.27 -13.20
C MET A 3 -22.17 -8.30 -12.60
N ASP A 4 -21.89 -7.37 -11.69
CA ASP A 4 -20.61 -7.21 -10.99
C ASP A 4 -19.37 -6.96 -11.88
N GLY A 5 -19.57 -6.75 -13.18
CA GLY A 5 -18.54 -6.33 -14.11
C GLY A 5 -18.26 -4.82 -14.09
N LEU A 6 -17.31 -4.37 -14.90
CA LEU A 6 -16.87 -2.96 -15.01
C LEU A 6 -17.97 -1.99 -15.48
N PHE A 7 -19.06 -2.50 -16.04
CA PHE A 7 -20.20 -1.71 -16.50
C PHE A 7 -21.49 -2.02 -15.72
N CYS A 8 -21.36 -2.63 -14.53
CA CYS A 8 -22.51 -3.09 -13.75
C CYS A 8 -23.46 -1.93 -13.39
N GLU A 9 -24.72 -2.04 -13.78
CA GLU A 9 -25.74 -1.02 -13.50
C GLU A 9 -26.08 -0.90 -12.00
N ARG A 10 -25.83 -1.97 -11.23
CA ARG A 10 -26.03 -1.98 -9.78
C ARG A 10 -25.03 -1.07 -9.07
N ILE A 11 -23.77 -1.06 -9.55
CA ILE A 11 -22.67 -0.30 -8.97
C ILE A 11 -22.72 1.13 -9.50
N PHE A 12 -22.71 1.29 -10.82
CA PHE A 12 -22.54 2.59 -11.47
C PHE A 12 -23.87 3.34 -11.70
N GLY A 13 -25.01 2.65 -11.65
CA GLY A 13 -26.33 3.22 -11.94
C GLY A 13 -26.89 2.74 -13.29
N PRO A 14 -28.16 3.06 -13.58
CA PRO A 14 -28.91 2.47 -14.68
C PRO A 14 -28.41 2.92 -16.05
N ALA A 15 -28.52 2.02 -17.05
CA ALA A 15 -28.12 2.35 -18.42
C ALA A 15 -29.10 3.33 -19.12
N LYS A 16 -30.36 3.33 -18.70
CA LYS A 16 -31.43 4.18 -19.24
C LYS A 16 -32.04 5.01 -18.11
N ASP A 17 -32.49 6.22 -18.43
CA ASP A 17 -33.09 7.11 -17.45
C ASP A 17 -34.38 6.50 -16.87
N TRP A 18 -34.48 6.50 -15.54
CA TRP A 18 -35.69 6.08 -14.82
C TRP A 18 -36.15 4.65 -15.13
N GLU A 19 -35.22 3.76 -15.50
CA GLU A 19 -35.50 2.36 -15.79
C GLU A 19 -34.44 1.45 -15.15
N CYS A 20 -34.88 0.43 -14.40
CA CYS A 20 -33.98 -0.59 -13.88
C CYS A 20 -33.61 -1.61 -14.97
N HIS A 21 -32.46 -2.29 -14.82
CA HIS A 21 -31.96 -3.25 -15.81
C HIS A 21 -32.97 -4.34 -16.25
N CYS A 22 -33.72 -4.93 -15.31
CA CYS A 22 -34.69 -5.99 -15.61
C CYS A 22 -36.04 -5.48 -16.16
N GLY A 23 -36.24 -4.17 -16.23
CA GLY A 23 -37.47 -3.54 -16.70
C GLY A 23 -38.69 -3.63 -15.78
N LYS A 24 -38.57 -4.17 -14.55
CA LYS A 24 -39.67 -4.23 -13.54
C LYS A 24 -40.17 -2.82 -13.20
N TYR A 25 -39.25 -1.92 -12.88
CA TYR A 25 -39.54 -0.52 -12.57
C TYR A 25 -39.13 0.36 -13.75
N LYS A 26 -40.12 1.11 -14.26
CA LYS A 26 -39.96 2.07 -15.35
C LYS A 26 -40.67 3.38 -15.04
N ARG A 27 -40.15 4.47 -15.61
CA ARG A 27 -40.65 5.85 -15.52
C ARG A 27 -40.34 6.50 -14.16
N VAL A 28 -40.41 7.83 -14.17
CA VAL A 28 -40.03 8.72 -13.05
C VAL A 28 -40.78 8.42 -11.74
N ARG A 29 -41.97 7.82 -11.79
CA ARG A 29 -42.79 7.49 -10.61
C ARG A 29 -42.07 6.59 -9.58
N HIS A 30 -41.09 5.81 -10.04
CA HIS A 30 -40.33 4.86 -9.20
C HIS A 30 -38.95 5.41 -8.80
N ARG A 31 -38.76 6.72 -8.88
CA ARG A 31 -37.51 7.42 -8.52
C ARG A 31 -37.01 6.99 -7.14
N GLY A 32 -35.73 6.63 -7.06
CA GLY A 32 -35.04 6.27 -5.82
C GLY A 32 -35.37 4.87 -5.29
N ILE A 33 -36.21 4.10 -5.98
CA ILE A 33 -36.47 2.70 -5.63
C ILE A 33 -35.32 1.83 -6.15
N VAL A 34 -34.79 0.97 -5.28
CA VAL A 34 -33.84 -0.08 -5.65
C VAL A 34 -34.61 -1.34 -6.02
N CYS A 35 -34.37 -1.85 -7.23
CA CYS A 35 -35.10 -3.02 -7.72
C CYS A 35 -34.71 -4.30 -6.99
N GLU A 36 -35.67 -5.00 -6.37
CA GLU A 36 -35.44 -6.27 -5.65
C GLU A 36 -34.82 -7.38 -6.49
N ARG A 37 -35.04 -7.38 -7.82
CA ARG A 37 -34.58 -8.46 -8.71
C ARG A 37 -33.16 -8.24 -9.24
N CYS A 38 -32.77 -6.99 -9.53
CA CYS A 38 -31.48 -6.68 -10.15
C CYS A 38 -30.59 -5.76 -9.31
N GLY A 39 -31.09 -5.23 -8.20
CA GLY A 39 -30.37 -4.29 -7.33
C GLY A 39 -30.12 -2.91 -7.94
N VAL A 40 -30.60 -2.64 -9.16
CA VAL A 40 -30.40 -1.35 -9.83
C VAL A 40 -31.37 -0.32 -9.27
N GLU A 41 -30.81 0.81 -8.86
CA GLU A 41 -31.56 1.99 -8.45
C GLU A 41 -32.16 2.72 -9.66
N VAL A 42 -33.43 3.06 -9.56
CA VAL A 42 -34.13 3.84 -10.60
C VAL A 42 -33.79 5.32 -10.44
N THR A 43 -32.84 5.78 -11.24
CA THR A 43 -32.37 7.17 -11.28
C THR A 43 -31.99 7.56 -12.72
N GLU A 44 -31.42 8.75 -12.91
CA GLU A 44 -30.90 9.20 -14.20
C GLU A 44 -29.63 8.43 -14.57
N SER A 45 -29.46 8.08 -15.84
CA SER A 45 -28.25 7.42 -16.34
C SER A 45 -26.99 8.27 -16.16
N ARG A 46 -27.13 9.60 -16.01
CA ARG A 46 -26.04 10.54 -15.74
C ARG A 46 -25.23 10.19 -14.49
N VAL A 47 -25.83 9.55 -13.48
CA VAL A 47 -25.11 9.15 -12.26
C VAL A 47 -23.93 8.22 -12.56
N ARG A 48 -23.97 7.49 -13.69
CA ARG A 48 -22.89 6.61 -14.16
C ARG A 48 -21.59 7.34 -14.45
N ARG A 49 -21.62 8.66 -14.63
CA ARG A 49 -20.42 9.51 -14.82
C ARG A 49 -19.79 9.97 -13.51
N HIS A 50 -20.45 9.72 -12.37
CA HIS A 50 -20.04 10.25 -11.07
C HIS A 50 -19.83 9.16 -10.02
N ARG A 51 -20.52 8.02 -10.12
CA ARG A 51 -20.37 6.90 -9.17
C ARG A 51 -19.08 6.14 -9.44
N MET A 52 -18.20 6.08 -8.47
CA MET A 52 -16.99 5.26 -8.53
C MET A 52 -17.25 3.87 -7.94
N GLY A 53 -16.53 2.88 -8.44
CA GLY A 53 -16.44 1.56 -7.81
C GLY A 53 -15.10 1.39 -7.11
N PHE A 54 -14.87 0.21 -6.53
CA PHE A 54 -13.55 -0.19 -6.09
C PHE A 54 -13.36 -1.70 -6.23
N ILE A 55 -12.12 -2.12 -6.32
CA ILE A 55 -11.69 -3.52 -6.30
C ILE A 55 -10.87 -3.72 -5.03
N LYS A 56 -11.33 -4.62 -4.15
CA LYS A 56 -10.53 -5.09 -3.02
C LYS A 56 -9.48 -6.06 -3.56
N LEU A 57 -8.21 -5.78 -3.31
CA LEU A 57 -7.12 -6.63 -3.76
C LEU A 57 -6.99 -7.85 -2.84
N ALA A 58 -6.54 -8.96 -3.40
CA ALA A 58 -6.25 -10.18 -2.64
C ALA A 58 -4.97 -10.04 -1.81
N ALA A 59 -4.01 -9.25 -2.31
CA ALA A 59 -2.76 -8.93 -1.64
C ALA A 59 -2.46 -7.42 -1.81
N PRO A 60 -1.74 -6.82 -0.85
CA PRO A 60 -1.30 -5.43 -0.97
C PRO A 60 -0.40 -5.24 -2.20
N VAL A 61 -0.48 -4.07 -2.84
CA VAL A 61 0.34 -3.70 -3.99
C VAL A 61 0.91 -2.30 -3.81
N THR A 62 2.22 -2.14 -3.98
CA THR A 62 2.87 -0.82 -3.91
C THR A 62 2.40 0.09 -5.04
N HIS A 63 2.06 1.33 -4.73
CA HIS A 63 1.68 2.29 -5.75
C HIS A 63 2.91 2.78 -6.54
N VAL A 64 2.89 2.59 -7.86
CA VAL A 64 4.05 2.78 -8.75
C VAL A 64 4.67 4.17 -8.70
N TRP A 65 3.89 5.23 -8.51
CA TRP A 65 4.43 6.60 -8.43
C TRP A 65 5.32 6.84 -7.21
N TYR A 66 5.04 6.19 -6.07
CA TYR A 66 5.85 6.36 -4.86
C TYR A 66 7.07 5.45 -4.86
N LEU A 67 7.00 4.32 -5.58
CA LEU A 67 8.11 3.40 -5.79
C LEU A 67 9.09 3.90 -6.85
N LYS A 68 8.65 4.07 -8.10
CA LYS A 68 9.49 4.42 -9.26
C LYS A 68 9.62 5.91 -9.54
N GLY A 69 8.92 6.75 -8.79
CA GLY A 69 9.06 8.21 -8.89
C GLY A 69 10.51 8.65 -8.64
N ILE A 70 10.91 9.76 -9.25
CA ILE A 70 12.22 10.38 -9.02
C ILE A 70 12.01 11.70 -8.27
N PRO A 71 12.37 11.80 -6.98
CA PRO A 71 12.88 10.73 -6.12
C PRO A 71 11.79 9.77 -5.63
N SER A 72 12.18 8.57 -5.20
CA SER A 72 11.27 7.57 -4.64
C SER A 72 10.98 7.91 -3.17
N TYR A 73 9.71 8.15 -2.85
CA TYR A 73 9.30 8.50 -1.49
C TYR A 73 9.47 7.31 -0.53
N MET A 74 9.16 6.10 -1.00
CA MET A 74 9.30 4.87 -0.20
C MET A 74 10.76 4.62 0.19
N ALA A 75 11.68 4.74 -0.77
CA ALA A 75 13.12 4.58 -0.53
C ALA A 75 13.65 5.64 0.44
N ILE A 76 13.23 6.91 0.29
CA ILE A 76 13.63 7.99 1.20
C ILE A 76 13.15 7.74 2.63
N LEU A 77 11.89 7.33 2.82
CA LEU A 77 11.32 7.09 4.14
C LEU A 77 12.01 5.91 4.84
N LEU A 78 12.21 4.81 4.11
CA LEU A 78 12.86 3.60 4.62
C LEU A 78 14.37 3.77 4.85
N ASP A 79 14.98 4.82 4.30
CA ASP A 79 16.44 5.04 4.22
C ASP A 79 17.19 3.89 3.51
N MET A 80 16.53 3.29 2.51
CA MET A 80 17.09 2.21 1.70
C MET A 80 17.38 2.71 0.27
N PRO A 81 18.38 2.14 -0.43
CA PRO A 81 18.52 2.35 -1.87
C PRO A 81 17.25 1.93 -2.62
N LEU A 82 16.91 2.64 -3.71
CA LEU A 82 15.73 2.30 -4.53
C LEU A 82 15.81 0.85 -5.05
N ARG A 83 17.00 0.42 -5.48
CA ARG A 83 17.24 -0.94 -5.98
C ARG A 83 16.86 -2.01 -4.95
N ASP A 84 17.15 -1.74 -3.69
CA ASP A 84 16.94 -2.67 -2.58
C ASP A 84 15.43 -2.80 -2.29
N VAL A 85 14.72 -1.66 -2.28
CA VAL A 85 13.25 -1.65 -2.16
C VAL A 85 12.59 -2.37 -3.34
N GLU A 86 13.08 -2.14 -4.57
CA GLU A 86 12.57 -2.84 -5.75
C GLU A 86 12.81 -4.36 -5.67
N GLN A 87 13.95 -4.82 -5.15
CA GLN A 87 14.21 -6.25 -4.96
C GLN A 87 13.19 -6.90 -4.03
N VAL A 88 12.81 -6.24 -2.94
CA VAL A 88 11.77 -6.74 -2.03
C VAL A 88 10.41 -6.77 -2.72
N VAL A 89 10.03 -5.67 -3.39
CA VAL A 89 8.72 -5.55 -4.06
C VAL A 89 8.56 -6.57 -5.19
N TYR A 90 9.63 -6.84 -5.95
CA TYR A 90 9.64 -7.78 -7.06
C TYR A 90 9.95 -9.23 -6.65
N PHE A 91 9.90 -9.55 -5.36
CA PHE A 91 10.13 -10.91 -4.85
C PHE A 91 11.52 -11.50 -5.17
N ASN A 92 12.54 -10.66 -5.31
CA ASN A 92 13.93 -11.09 -5.56
C ASN A 92 14.74 -11.27 -4.28
N ALA A 93 14.37 -10.57 -3.20
CA ALA A 93 15.06 -10.62 -1.92
C ALA A 93 14.06 -10.45 -0.79
N TYR A 94 14.38 -11.06 0.35
CA TYR A 94 13.64 -10.89 1.58
C TYR A 94 14.19 -9.69 2.36
N VAL A 95 13.38 -9.15 3.27
CA VAL A 95 13.78 -8.08 4.20
C VAL A 95 13.46 -8.48 5.63
N VAL A 96 14.40 -8.22 6.53
CA VAL A 96 14.22 -8.47 7.97
C VAL A 96 13.28 -7.42 8.56
N LEU A 97 12.14 -7.88 9.07
CA LEU A 97 11.14 -7.07 9.77
C LEU A 97 11.44 -7.05 11.28
N ASN A 98 11.84 -8.19 11.84
CA ASN A 98 12.27 -8.30 13.23
C ASN A 98 13.46 -9.26 13.31
N PRO A 99 14.64 -8.82 13.78
CA PRO A 99 15.81 -9.70 13.92
C PRO A 99 15.68 -10.72 15.08
N GLY A 100 14.70 -10.58 15.97
CA GLY A 100 14.52 -11.50 17.10
C GLY A 100 15.72 -11.50 18.04
N ASN A 101 16.16 -12.69 18.47
CA ASN A 101 17.37 -12.86 19.29
C ASN A 101 18.65 -13.23 18.50
N TYR A 102 18.61 -13.16 17.17
CA TYR A 102 19.74 -13.55 16.34
C TYR A 102 20.68 -12.36 16.11
N ASP A 103 21.87 -12.41 16.72
CA ASP A 103 22.83 -11.31 16.68
C ASP A 103 23.39 -10.99 15.28
N GLY A 104 23.29 -11.92 14.32
CA GLY A 104 23.78 -11.74 12.95
C GLY A 104 22.81 -11.04 12.00
N LEU A 105 21.59 -10.71 12.45
CA LEU A 105 20.56 -10.05 11.65
C LEU A 105 20.30 -8.65 12.16
N SER A 106 20.16 -7.73 11.21
CA SER A 106 19.81 -6.34 11.48
C SER A 106 18.47 -5.99 10.85
N TYR A 107 17.74 -5.08 11.50
CA TYR A 107 16.47 -4.56 10.96
C TYR A 107 16.70 -3.93 9.58
N LYS A 108 15.78 -4.20 8.62
CA LYS A 108 15.86 -3.79 7.20
C LYS A 108 17.02 -4.39 6.39
N GLN A 109 17.73 -5.38 6.93
CA GLN A 109 18.71 -6.13 6.15
C GLN A 109 18.04 -6.93 5.04
N LEU A 110 18.65 -6.89 3.86
CA LEU A 110 18.24 -7.74 2.75
C LEU A 110 18.86 -9.14 2.90
N LEU A 111 18.06 -10.16 2.63
CA LEU A 111 18.48 -11.55 2.58
C LEU A 111 18.17 -12.12 1.20
N THR A 112 19.12 -12.88 0.66
CA THR A 112 18.86 -13.72 -0.52
C THR A 112 18.07 -14.95 -0.09
N GLU A 113 17.47 -15.65 -1.06
CA GLU A 113 16.73 -16.89 -0.80
C GLU A 113 17.62 -17.94 -0.12
N ASP A 114 18.84 -18.17 -0.61
CA ASP A 114 19.77 -19.14 -0.03
C ASP A 114 20.10 -18.82 1.44
N THR A 115 20.41 -17.56 1.74
CA THR A 115 20.73 -17.14 3.11
C THR A 115 19.52 -17.23 4.03
N TRP A 116 18.31 -16.93 3.52
CA TRP A 116 17.10 -17.13 4.30
C TRP A 116 16.86 -18.61 4.62
N LEU A 117 17.04 -19.51 3.65
CA LEU A 117 16.91 -20.95 3.85
C LEU A 117 17.90 -21.46 4.92
N GLU A 118 19.16 -21.03 4.87
CA GLU A 118 20.16 -21.39 5.88
C GLU A 118 19.75 -20.94 7.30
N ILE A 119 19.18 -19.74 7.42
CA ILE A 119 18.71 -19.21 8.70
C ILE A 119 17.44 -19.93 9.16
N GLU A 120 16.53 -20.22 8.24
CA GLU A 120 15.30 -20.97 8.50
C GLU A 120 15.61 -22.39 9.02
N ASP A 121 16.57 -23.08 8.40
CA ASP A 121 17.04 -24.38 8.87
C ASP A 121 17.64 -24.31 10.28
N GLN A 122 18.37 -23.23 10.60
CA GLN A 122 18.89 -22.99 11.96
C GLN A 122 17.76 -22.74 12.97
N ILE A 123 16.70 -22.01 12.59
CA ILE A 123 15.54 -21.75 13.45
C ILE A 123 14.83 -23.05 13.82
N TYR A 124 14.64 -23.97 12.86
CA TYR A 124 13.91 -25.22 13.08
C TYR A 124 14.76 -26.39 13.57
N SER A 125 16.07 -26.19 13.79
CA SER A 125 16.93 -27.22 14.38
C SER A 125 16.51 -27.56 15.82
N GLU A 126 16.64 -28.83 16.23
CA GLU A 126 16.17 -29.32 17.54
C GLU A 126 16.85 -28.62 18.74
N ASP A 127 18.06 -28.11 18.54
CA ASP A 127 18.85 -27.37 19.54
C ASP A 127 18.70 -25.84 19.42
N SER A 128 17.78 -25.34 18.58
CA SER A 128 17.68 -23.92 18.31
C SER A 128 17.17 -23.14 19.50
N THR A 129 17.90 -22.08 19.85
CA THR A 129 17.46 -21.04 20.80
C THR A 129 16.85 -19.84 20.07
N LEU A 130 16.78 -19.87 18.73
CA LEU A 130 16.37 -18.74 17.92
C LEU A 130 14.86 -18.56 17.96
N THR A 131 14.42 -17.37 18.37
CA THR A 131 12.99 -17.05 18.46
C THR A 131 12.72 -15.60 18.06
N GLY A 132 11.52 -15.36 17.52
CA GLY A 132 11.04 -14.01 17.20
C GLY A 132 11.64 -13.38 15.94
N ILE A 133 12.31 -14.16 15.09
CA ILE A 133 12.80 -13.70 13.79
C ILE A 133 11.62 -13.60 12.84
N GLU A 134 11.42 -12.42 12.25
CA GLU A 134 10.40 -12.18 11.25
C GLU A 134 11.01 -11.57 10.00
N VAL A 135 10.79 -12.25 8.88
CA VAL A 135 11.29 -11.88 7.56
C VAL A 135 10.11 -11.80 6.61
N GLY A 136 10.10 -10.79 5.76
CA GLY A 136 9.02 -10.53 4.82
C GLY A 136 9.51 -10.31 3.40
N ILE A 137 8.60 -10.43 2.45
CA ILE A 137 8.85 -10.14 1.04
C ILE A 137 7.63 -9.44 0.41
N GLY A 138 7.83 -8.78 -0.73
CA GLY A 138 6.76 -8.14 -1.48
C GLY A 138 6.25 -6.85 -0.86
N ALA A 139 5.09 -6.39 -1.34
CA ALA A 139 4.48 -5.14 -0.89
C ALA A 139 4.00 -5.17 0.56
N GLU A 140 3.69 -6.35 1.10
CA GLU A 140 3.26 -6.53 2.50
C GLU A 140 4.40 -6.20 3.47
N ALA A 141 5.60 -6.70 3.21
CA ALA A 141 6.78 -6.39 4.00
C ALA A 141 7.08 -4.88 3.96
N ILE A 142 6.95 -4.25 2.79
CA ILE A 142 7.14 -2.81 2.65
C ILE A 142 6.07 -2.01 3.41
N SER A 143 4.81 -2.45 3.38
CA SER A 143 3.73 -1.83 4.18
C SER A 143 4.10 -1.82 5.65
N ARG A 144 4.51 -2.98 6.19
CA ARG A 144 4.88 -3.12 7.59
C ARG A 144 6.06 -2.23 7.98
N LEU A 145 7.12 -2.23 7.17
CA LEU A 145 8.27 -1.35 7.40
C LEU A 145 7.92 0.14 7.39
N LEU A 146 6.88 0.54 6.65
CA LEU A 146 6.39 1.91 6.59
C LEU A 146 5.49 2.25 7.79
N GLU A 147 4.70 1.27 8.28
CA GLU A 147 3.88 1.39 9.49
C GLU A 147 4.73 1.53 10.74
N ASP A 148 5.86 0.83 10.80
CA ASP A 148 6.78 0.79 11.94
C ASP A 148 7.65 2.06 12.07
N ILE A 149 7.46 3.09 11.24
CA ILE A 149 8.24 4.34 11.31
C ILE A 149 7.57 5.31 12.29
N PRO A 150 8.15 5.60 13.47
CA PRO A 150 7.68 6.66 14.35
C PRO A 150 8.05 8.03 13.75
N LEU A 151 7.14 8.63 12.98
CA LEU A 151 7.43 9.83 12.17
C LEU A 151 7.94 11.01 13.00
N GLU A 152 7.32 11.28 14.14
CA GLU A 152 7.68 12.40 15.01
C GLU A 152 9.05 12.22 15.66
N GLU A 153 9.33 11.03 16.20
CA GLU A 153 10.63 10.70 16.81
C GLU A 153 11.75 10.71 15.77
N GLU A 154 11.47 10.16 14.58
CA GLU A 154 12.40 10.16 13.47
C GLU A 154 12.71 11.60 12.99
N ALA A 155 11.71 12.48 12.97
CA ALA A 155 11.90 13.88 12.61
C ALA A 155 12.85 14.60 13.58
N GLU A 156 12.66 14.43 14.89
CA GLU A 156 13.56 15.02 15.90
C GLU A 156 14.98 14.46 15.78
N ARG A 157 15.12 13.14 15.67
CA ARG A 157 16.44 12.50 15.48
C ARG A 157 17.17 13.05 14.26
N LEU A 158 16.46 13.21 13.14
CA LEU A 158 17.04 13.76 11.91
C LEU A 158 17.48 15.23 12.08
N ARG A 159 16.75 16.05 12.84
CA ARG A 159 17.15 17.44 13.11
C ARG A 159 18.46 17.51 13.90
N GLU A 160 18.63 16.64 14.89
CA GLU A 160 19.88 16.52 15.65
C GLU A 160 21.04 16.05 14.75
N GLU A 161 20.83 15.00 13.95
CA GLU A 161 21.86 14.51 13.02
C GLU A 161 22.28 15.55 11.98
N ILE A 162 21.33 16.34 11.46
CA ILE A 162 21.60 17.40 10.48
C ILE A 162 22.49 18.51 11.07
N ALA A 163 22.38 18.79 12.37
CA ALA A 163 23.19 19.81 13.03
C ALA A 163 24.69 19.44 13.01
N VAL A 164 25.00 18.14 13.14
CA VAL A 164 26.38 17.61 13.17
C VAL A 164 26.88 17.24 11.77
N ALA A 165 25.99 16.79 10.88
CA ALA A 165 26.36 16.32 9.55
C ALA A 165 26.89 17.44 8.64
N LYS A 166 27.83 17.09 7.76
CA LYS A 166 28.41 17.99 6.73
C LYS A 166 28.35 17.35 5.34
N GLY A 167 28.44 18.19 4.31
CA GLY A 167 28.53 17.75 2.91
C GLY A 167 27.31 16.98 2.41
N GLN A 168 27.55 15.92 1.64
CA GLN A 168 26.50 15.12 1.00
C GLN A 168 25.58 14.40 2.00
N LYS A 169 26.11 13.94 3.15
CA LYS A 169 25.30 13.30 4.20
C LYS A 169 24.22 14.24 4.72
N ARG A 170 24.58 15.49 4.99
CA ARG A 170 23.63 16.53 5.42
C ARG A 170 22.53 16.75 4.39
N ALA A 171 22.89 16.83 3.10
CA ALA A 171 21.92 17.01 2.03
C ALA A 171 20.93 15.83 1.91
N LYS A 172 21.37 14.59 2.13
CA LYS A 172 20.50 13.40 2.18
C LYS A 172 19.52 13.47 3.35
N LEU A 173 20.01 13.79 4.55
CA LEU A 173 19.19 13.89 5.76
C LEU A 173 18.13 14.99 5.64
N ILE A 174 18.47 16.17 5.10
CA ILE A 174 17.50 17.26 4.86
C ILE A 174 16.38 16.81 3.92
N LYS A 175 16.70 16.08 2.84
CA LYS A 175 15.67 15.57 1.91
C LYS A 175 14.72 14.60 2.61
N ARG A 176 15.25 13.73 3.47
CA ARG A 176 14.46 12.76 4.25
C ARG A 176 13.57 13.45 5.28
N LEU A 177 14.14 14.37 6.07
CA LEU A 177 13.40 15.18 7.04
C LEU A 177 12.25 15.94 6.37
N ARG A 178 12.49 16.55 5.20
CA ARG A 178 11.44 17.27 4.46
C ARG A 178 10.25 16.38 4.11
N VAL A 179 10.49 15.12 3.74
CA VAL A 179 9.42 14.18 3.43
C VAL A 179 8.65 13.82 4.71
N ILE A 180 9.35 13.52 5.80
CA ILE A 180 8.74 13.16 7.08
C ILE A 180 7.92 14.33 7.64
N ASP A 181 8.44 15.55 7.64
CA ASP A 181 7.73 16.75 8.09
C ASP A 181 6.42 16.97 7.30
N ASN A 182 6.40 16.65 6.00
CA ASN A 182 5.16 16.72 5.20
C ASN A 182 4.13 15.66 5.63
N PHE A 183 4.57 14.45 6.00
CA PHE A 183 3.66 13.42 6.51
C PHE A 183 3.09 13.82 7.87
N VAL A 184 3.94 14.29 8.79
CA VAL A 184 3.52 14.79 10.11
C VAL A 184 2.55 15.97 9.97
N ALA A 185 2.86 16.95 9.11
CA ALA A 185 2.03 18.14 8.94
C ALA A 185 0.65 17.84 8.31
N THR A 186 0.55 16.83 7.45
CA THR A 186 -0.71 16.44 6.79
C THR A 186 -1.51 15.39 7.56
N GLY A 187 -0.90 14.73 8.55
CA GLY A 187 -1.48 13.55 9.21
C GLY A 187 -1.63 12.34 8.28
N SER A 188 -0.96 12.37 7.12
CA SER A 188 -0.97 11.25 6.19
C SER A 188 -0.11 10.13 6.76
N LYS A 189 -0.51 8.88 6.53
CA LYS A 189 0.30 7.74 6.96
C LYS A 189 1.16 7.19 5.81
N PRO A 190 2.42 6.78 6.06
CA PRO A 190 3.31 6.28 5.02
C PRO A 190 2.80 5.01 4.34
N ASP A 191 2.10 4.13 5.08
CA ASP A 191 1.54 2.87 4.60
C ASP A 191 0.48 3.04 3.50
N TRP A 192 -0.14 4.21 3.39
CA TRP A 192 -1.11 4.52 2.33
C TRP A 192 -0.52 4.50 0.91
N MET A 193 0.81 4.49 0.79
CA MET A 193 1.50 4.26 -0.49
C MET A 193 1.40 2.79 -0.96
N VAL A 194 0.94 1.89 -0.10
CA VAL A 194 0.63 0.50 -0.40
C VAL A 194 -0.89 0.34 -0.46
N LEU A 195 -1.39 -0.11 -1.61
CA LEU A 195 -2.81 -0.20 -1.87
C LEU A 195 -3.35 -1.57 -1.47
N ASN A 196 -4.41 -1.58 -0.67
CA ASN A 196 -5.27 -2.75 -0.43
C ASN A 196 -6.54 -2.71 -1.29
N VAL A 197 -6.88 -1.54 -1.81
CA VAL A 197 -8.09 -1.28 -2.59
C VAL A 197 -7.75 -0.35 -3.74
N ILE A 198 -8.22 -0.67 -4.95
CA ILE A 198 -8.05 0.17 -6.15
C ILE A 198 -9.40 0.78 -6.54
N PRO A 199 -9.52 2.11 -6.67
CA PRO A 199 -10.74 2.73 -7.16
C PRO A 199 -10.94 2.44 -8.65
N VAL A 200 -12.20 2.25 -9.04
CA VAL A 200 -12.62 2.07 -10.43
C VAL A 200 -13.34 3.34 -10.88
N ILE A 201 -12.83 3.93 -11.95
CA ILE A 201 -13.38 5.15 -12.55
C ILE A 201 -14.79 4.85 -13.10
N PRO A 202 -15.72 5.82 -13.07
CA PRO A 202 -17.05 5.62 -13.63
C PRO A 202 -16.99 5.30 -15.15
N PRO A 203 -17.88 4.42 -15.66
CA PRO A 203 -17.89 3.97 -17.06
C PRO A 203 -18.51 4.95 -18.06
#